data_AF-F9DLB1-F1
#
_entry.id   AF-F9DLB1-F1
#
_cell.length_a   1.000
_cell.length_b   1.000
_cell.length_c   1.000
_cell.angle_alpha   90.00
_cell.angle_beta   90.00
_cell.angle_gamma   90.00
#
_symmetry.space_group_name_H-M   'P 1'
#
loop_
_entity.id
_entity.type
_entity.pdbx_description
1 polymer ?
#
loop_
_entity_poly.entity_id
_entity_poly.type
_entity_poly.pdbx_seq_one_letter_code
_entity_poly.pdbx_strand_id
1 'polypeptide(L)'
;MRKSICIIGIVLFLIFIWVDYRNYYIGKSFINYHILPFDLRTECLTYKKKVNGKYVSIMDFSFVYNKSEYLGNGSAIPNDTYHPLFYVKSIIGYYYNKEDMIIKCEDTKFVVHYLRPTLRNGEVAFNEITIINKKELLNYKYISTSMN
;
A
#
# COMPACT_ATOMS: atom_id res chain seq x y z
N MET A 1 -33.86 -24.28 16.76
CA MET A 1 -33.28 -23.00 17.21
C MET A 1 -31.76 -23.00 17.31
N ARG A 2 -31.10 -23.91 18.06
CA ARG A 2 -29.61 -23.92 18.17
C ARG A 2 -28.86 -24.02 16.84
N LYS A 3 -29.29 -24.90 15.92
CA LYS A 3 -28.67 -25.05 14.59
C LYS A 3 -28.76 -23.77 13.75
N SER A 4 -29.88 -23.05 13.80
CA SER A 4 -30.08 -21.80 13.07
C SER A 4 -29.19 -20.66 13.60
N ILE A 5 -28.98 -20.59 14.92
CA ILE A 5 -28.06 -19.63 15.54
C ILE A 5 -26.62 -19.90 15.13
N CYS A 6 -26.19 -21.18 15.08
CA CYS A 6 -24.87 -21.54 14.59
C CYS A 6 -24.64 -21.15 13.13
N ILE A 7 -25.65 -21.35 12.25
CA ILE A 7 -25.56 -20.97 10.84
C ILE A 7 -25.42 -19.45 10.69
N ILE A 8 -26.24 -18.67 11.42
CA ILE A 8 -26.16 -17.20 11.39
C ILE A 8 -24.76 -16.72 11.85
N GLY A 9 -24.23 -17.32 12.92
CA GLY A 9 -22.88 -17.00 13.40
C GLY A 9 -21.79 -17.26 12.36
N ILE A 10 -21.83 -18.40 11.67
CA ILE A 10 -20.88 -18.75 10.61
C ILE A 10 -20.98 -17.74 9.45
N VAL A 11 -22.20 -17.39 9.03
CA VAL A 11 -22.40 -16.43 7.94
C VAL A 11 -21.84 -15.06 8.28
N LEU A 12 -22.12 -14.54 9.49
CA LEU A 12 -21.57 -13.25 9.94
C LEU A 12 -20.04 -13.27 10.01
N PHE A 13 -19.46 -14.38 10.46
CA PHE A 13 -18.01 -14.56 10.48
C PHE A 13 -17.40 -14.54 9.07
N LEU A 14 -17.99 -15.24 8.10
CA LEU A 14 -17.51 -15.23 6.71
C LEU A 14 -17.62 -13.84 6.07
N ILE A 15 -18.69 -13.10 6.35
CA ILE A 15 -18.84 -11.70 5.89
C ILE A 15 -17.74 -10.84 6.51
N PHE A 16 -17.48 -10.98 7.81
CA PHE A 16 -16.42 -10.24 8.48
C PHE A 16 -15.05 -10.51 7.84
N ILE A 17 -14.68 -11.78 7.62
CA ILE A 17 -13.43 -12.15 6.96
C ILE A 17 -13.36 -11.61 5.54
N TRP A 18 -14.45 -11.63 4.79
CA TRP A 18 -14.48 -11.07 3.43
C TRP A 18 -14.29 -9.55 3.41
N VAL A 19 -14.93 -8.83 4.34
CA VAL A 19 -14.76 -7.38 4.48
C VAL A 19 -13.32 -7.05 4.89
N ASP A 20 -12.77 -7.78 5.87
CA ASP A 20 -11.41 -7.59 6.34
C ASP A 20 -10.39 -7.85 5.23
N TYR A 21 -10.57 -8.92 4.45
CA TYR A 21 -9.77 -9.24 3.28
C TYR A 21 -9.80 -8.14 2.21
N ARG A 22 -10.94 -7.48 2.00
CA ARG A 22 -11.01 -6.31 1.10
C ARG A 22 -10.25 -5.11 1.66
N ASN A 23 -10.37 -4.88 2.97
CA ASN A 23 -9.68 -3.79 3.66
C ASN A 23 -8.17 -3.98 3.74
N TYR A 24 -7.68 -5.22 3.61
CA TYR A 24 -6.25 -5.53 3.58
C TYR A 24 -5.55 -4.72 2.49
N TYR A 25 -6.07 -4.68 1.26
CA TYR A 25 -5.42 -3.98 0.16
C TYR A 25 -5.28 -2.45 0.36
N ILE A 26 -6.05 -1.87 1.27
CA ILE A 26 -6.05 -0.43 1.58
C ILE A 26 -5.50 -0.14 2.99
N GLY A 27 -4.86 -1.12 3.64
CA GLY A 27 -4.20 -0.96 4.94
C GLY A 27 -5.16 -0.75 6.12
N LYS A 28 -6.41 -1.19 6.00
CA LYS A 28 -7.46 -1.06 7.03
C LYS A 28 -7.89 -2.39 7.64
N SER A 29 -7.15 -3.47 7.38
CA SER A 29 -7.47 -4.81 7.86
C SER A 29 -6.85 -5.09 9.22
N PHE A 30 -7.54 -5.91 10.01
CA PHE A 30 -7.06 -6.43 11.29
C PHE A 30 -6.16 -7.66 11.11
N ILE A 31 -6.31 -8.41 10.03
CA ILE A 31 -5.54 -9.63 9.73
C ILE A 31 -4.51 -9.32 8.65
N ASN A 32 -3.23 -9.59 8.93
CA ASN A 32 -2.25 -9.60 7.87
C ASN A 32 -2.33 -10.91 7.07
N TYR A 33 -2.87 -10.85 5.85
CA TYR A 33 -3.02 -12.02 4.98
C TYR A 33 -1.74 -12.42 4.23
N HIS A 34 -0.65 -11.64 4.32
CA HIS A 34 0.64 -11.93 3.66
C HIS A 34 0.50 -12.25 2.15
N ILE A 35 -0.34 -11.49 1.43
CA ILE A 35 -0.65 -11.73 0.01
C ILE A 35 0.34 -11.01 -0.91
N LEU A 36 0.83 -9.86 -0.47
CA LEU A 36 1.72 -9.05 -1.28
C LEU A 36 3.13 -9.67 -1.34
N PRO A 37 3.82 -9.55 -2.49
CA PRO A 37 5.18 -10.02 -2.63
C PRO A 37 6.12 -9.24 -1.70
N PHE A 38 7.33 -9.77 -1.52
CA PHE A 38 8.37 -9.17 -0.67
C PHE A 38 7.99 -9.05 0.83
N ASP A 39 7.00 -9.82 1.28
CA ASP A 39 6.41 -9.74 2.64
C ASP A 39 5.94 -8.32 3.02
N LEU A 40 5.57 -7.53 2.01
CA LEU A 40 5.04 -6.19 2.22
C LEU A 40 3.65 -6.25 2.86
N ARG A 41 3.42 -5.32 3.77
CA ARG A 41 2.11 -5.10 4.40
C ARG A 41 1.65 -3.70 4.10
N THR A 42 0.34 -3.53 4.01
CA THR A 42 -0.31 -2.25 3.80
C THR A 42 -0.72 -1.68 5.15
N GLU A 43 -0.46 -0.40 5.35
CA GLU A 43 -0.92 0.33 6.53
C GLU A 43 -1.54 1.66 6.12
N CYS A 44 -2.62 2.02 6.81
CA CYS A 44 -3.37 3.23 6.55
C CYS A 44 -3.66 3.95 7.86
N LEU A 45 -3.12 5.17 7.98
CA LEU A 45 -3.19 5.98 9.19
C LEU A 45 -4.02 7.22 8.89
N THR A 46 -5.08 7.44 9.67
CA THR A 46 -5.95 8.62 9.53
C THR A 46 -5.70 9.58 10.70
N TYR A 47 -5.34 10.83 10.39
CA TYR A 47 -5.09 11.87 11.39
C TYR A 47 -5.68 13.22 10.96
N LYS A 48 -5.88 14.12 11.92
CA LYS A 48 -6.39 15.48 11.65
C LYS A 48 -5.22 16.45 11.55
N LYS A 49 -5.15 17.23 10.47
CA LYS A 49 -4.18 18.31 10.28
C LYS A 49 -4.90 19.65 10.15
N LYS A 50 -4.38 20.69 10.80
CA LYS A 50 -4.90 22.05 10.65
C LYS A 50 -4.34 22.66 9.36
N VAL A 51 -5.20 22.97 8.40
CA VAL A 51 -4.87 23.61 7.13
C VAL A 51 -5.73 24.86 7.00
N ASN A 52 -5.11 26.03 6.86
CA ASN A 52 -5.79 27.33 6.76
C ASN A 52 -6.86 27.54 7.85
N GLY A 53 -6.53 27.18 9.09
CA GLY A 53 -7.43 27.35 10.24
C GLY A 53 -8.47 26.25 10.45
N LYS A 54 -8.68 25.35 9.48
CA LYS A 54 -9.65 24.25 9.57
C LYS A 54 -8.95 22.90 9.80
N TYR A 55 -9.55 22.02 10.58
CA TYR A 55 -9.07 20.64 10.71
C TYR A 55 -9.56 19.81 9.53
N VAL A 56 -8.62 19.20 8.81
CA VAL A 56 -8.87 18.30 7.68
C VAL A 56 -8.40 16.91 8.09
N SER A 57 -9.20 15.88 7.78
CA SER A 57 -8.78 14.49 7.95
C SER A 57 -7.86 14.12 6.79
N ILE A 58 -6.64 13.70 7.10
CA ILE A 58 -5.66 13.19 6.16
C ILE A 58 -5.56 11.69 6.36
N MET A 59 -5.52 10.96 5.25
CA MET A 59 -5.33 9.52 5.23
C MET A 59 -3.98 9.25 4.56
N ASP A 60 -3.02 8.75 5.33
CA ASP A 60 -1.69 8.40 4.84
C ASP A 60 -1.63 6.88 4.68
N PHE A 61 -1.47 6.45 3.43
CA PHE A 61 -1.25 5.05 3.06
C PHE A 61 0.25 4.78 2.93
N SER A 62 0.68 3.62 3.40
CA SER A 62 2.07 3.18 3.38
C SER A 62 2.20 1.67 3.18
N PHE A 63 3.37 1.25 2.73
CA PHE A 63 3.84 -0.13 2.83
C PHE A 63 4.83 -0.27 3.97
N VAL A 64 4.78 -1.40 4.67
CA VAL A 64 5.66 -1.73 5.79
C VAL A 64 6.29 -3.10 5.56
N TYR A 65 7.58 -3.19 5.83
CA TYR A 65 8.38 -4.40 5.83
C TYR A 65 9.13 -4.51 7.17
N ASN A 66 9.16 -5.71 7.76
CA ASN A 66 9.87 -6.00 9.02
C ASN A 66 9.72 -4.95 10.14
N LYS A 67 8.53 -4.34 10.28
CA LYS A 67 8.16 -3.35 11.31
C LYS A 67 9.03 -2.07 11.36
N SER A 68 9.98 -1.89 10.46
CA SER A 68 10.99 -0.82 10.54
C SER A 68 11.28 -0.17 9.19
N GLU A 69 11.21 -0.94 8.10
CA GLU A 69 11.27 -0.41 6.75
C GLU A 69 9.87 0.00 6.31
N TYR A 70 9.74 1.23 5.83
CA TYR A 70 8.45 1.80 5.42
C TYR A 70 8.59 2.58 4.13
N LEU A 71 7.56 2.52 3.29
CA LEU A 71 7.38 3.39 2.13
C LEU A 71 6.03 4.10 2.26
N GLY A 72 6.04 5.42 2.35
CA GLY A 72 4.87 6.26 2.49
C GLY A 72 5.22 7.75 2.43
N ASN A 73 4.31 8.61 2.87
CA ASN A 73 4.53 10.05 2.92
C ASN A 73 5.85 10.39 3.67
N GLY A 74 6.69 11.21 3.05
CA GLY A 74 8.01 11.62 3.54
C GLY A 74 9.15 10.63 3.25
N SER A 75 8.88 9.47 2.66
CA SER A 75 9.94 8.49 2.37
C SER A 75 10.87 9.00 1.28
N ALA A 76 12.17 8.94 1.54
CA ALA A 76 13.20 9.31 0.59
C ALA A 76 13.51 8.13 -0.34
N ILE A 77 13.41 8.34 -1.66
CA ILE A 77 13.78 7.33 -2.64
C ILE A 77 15.28 7.47 -2.94
N PRO A 78 16.10 6.44 -2.67
CA PRO A 78 17.53 6.53 -2.84
C PRO A 78 17.93 6.66 -4.31
N ASN A 79 19.11 7.25 -4.55
CA ASN A 79 19.81 7.27 -5.82
C ASN A 79 21.30 7.01 -5.53
N ASP A 80 22.12 6.84 -6.57
CA ASP A 80 23.57 6.66 -6.48
C ASP A 80 24.33 7.92 -6.03
N THR A 81 23.64 8.89 -5.41
CA THR A 81 24.19 10.17 -4.95
C THR A 81 23.82 10.44 -3.50
N TYR A 82 24.45 11.45 -2.87
CA TYR A 82 24.13 11.86 -1.50
C TYR A 82 22.71 12.43 -1.33
N HIS A 83 22.07 12.86 -2.43
CA HIS A 83 20.72 13.38 -2.41
C HIS A 83 19.72 12.30 -2.87
N PRO A 84 18.55 12.20 -2.22
CA PRO A 84 17.51 11.31 -2.69
C PRO A 84 16.97 11.80 -4.03
N LEU A 85 16.49 10.86 -4.84
CA LEU A 85 15.91 11.13 -6.15
C LEU A 85 14.68 12.03 -6.02
N PHE A 86 13.82 11.68 -5.07
CA PHE A 86 12.67 12.47 -4.65
C PHE A 86 12.17 11.99 -3.28
N TYR A 87 11.23 12.74 -2.71
CA TYR A 87 10.48 12.33 -1.52
C TYR A 87 9.06 11.99 -1.92
N VAL A 88 8.59 10.82 -1.47
CA VAL A 88 7.20 10.39 -1.67
C VAL A 88 6.29 11.31 -0.87
N LYS A 89 5.29 11.87 -1.53
CA LYS A 89 4.22 12.63 -0.88
C LYS A 89 3.00 11.76 -0.61
N SER A 90 2.61 10.93 -1.57
CA SER A 90 1.51 9.99 -1.41
C SER A 90 1.67 8.77 -2.31
N ILE A 91 1.18 7.63 -1.85
CA ILE A 91 0.99 6.46 -2.70
C ILE A 91 -0.41 6.56 -3.29
N ILE A 92 -0.51 6.52 -4.62
CA ILE A 92 -1.78 6.70 -5.35
C ILE A 92 -2.37 5.38 -5.83
N GLY A 93 -1.55 4.33 -5.96
CA GLY A 93 -2.00 2.98 -6.21
C GLY A 93 -0.83 2.03 -6.38
N TYR A 94 -1.13 0.78 -6.69
CA TYR A 94 -0.11 -0.22 -6.99
C TYR A 94 -0.67 -1.37 -7.82
N TYR A 95 0.23 -1.98 -8.58
CA TYR A 95 0.00 -3.20 -9.35
C TYR A 95 0.71 -4.33 -8.63
N TYR A 96 0.06 -5.49 -8.47
CA TYR A 96 0.73 -6.66 -7.90
C TYR A 96 0.26 -7.95 -8.57
N ASN A 97 1.14 -8.94 -8.55
CA ASN A 97 0.78 -10.35 -8.72
C ASN A 97 1.45 -11.15 -7.59
N LYS A 98 1.58 -12.47 -7.74
CA LYS A 98 2.17 -13.32 -6.68
C LYS A 98 3.68 -13.10 -6.49
N GLU A 99 4.37 -12.61 -7.52
CA GLU A 99 5.84 -12.59 -7.59
C GLU A 99 6.40 -11.17 -7.61
N ASP A 100 5.67 -10.21 -8.18
CA ASP A 100 6.14 -8.84 -8.38
C ASP A 100 5.08 -7.79 -8.04
N MET A 101 5.56 -6.58 -7.81
CA MET A 101 4.76 -5.42 -7.48
C MET A 101 5.37 -4.14 -8.05
N ILE A 102 4.49 -3.25 -8.51
CA ILE A 102 4.85 -1.92 -8.98
C ILE A 102 4.00 -0.90 -8.24
N ILE A 103 4.66 -0.04 -7.47
CA ILE A 103 4.02 0.98 -6.65
C ILE A 103 3.97 2.27 -7.45
N LYS A 104 2.80 2.90 -7.50
CA LYS A 104 2.58 4.18 -8.15
C LYS A 104 2.45 5.24 -7.06
N CYS A 105 3.34 6.23 -7.05
CA CYS A 105 3.36 7.29 -6.06
C CYS A 105 3.48 8.67 -6.71
N GLU A 106 3.22 9.70 -5.92
CA GLU A 106 3.38 11.10 -6.28
C GLU A 106 4.45 11.72 -5.38
N ASP A 107 5.33 12.56 -5.93
CA ASP A 107 6.33 13.31 -5.18
C ASP A 107 5.78 14.64 -4.62
N THR A 108 6.63 15.40 -3.93
CA THR A 108 6.26 16.71 -3.36
C THR A 108 5.97 17.78 -4.41
N LYS A 109 6.35 17.56 -5.67
CA LYS A 109 6.11 18.43 -6.83
C LYS A 109 4.95 17.95 -7.70
N PHE A 110 4.15 16.99 -7.21
CA PHE A 110 3.00 16.41 -7.92
C PHE A 110 3.38 15.62 -9.19
N VAL A 111 4.62 15.15 -9.28
CA VAL A 111 5.10 14.28 -10.35
C VAL A 111 4.82 12.84 -9.98
N VAL A 112 4.30 12.07 -10.93
CA VAL A 112 3.99 10.65 -10.74
C VAL A 112 5.22 9.80 -11.03
N HIS A 113 5.56 8.95 -10.07
CA HIS A 113 6.68 8.02 -10.14
C HIS A 113 6.18 6.58 -9.96
N TYR A 114 6.99 5.65 -10.46
CA TYR A 114 6.74 4.23 -10.30
C TYR A 114 7.95 3.58 -9.65
N LEU A 115 7.70 2.78 -8.62
CA LEU A 115 8.71 2.11 -7.85
C LEU A 115 8.52 0.60 -7.97
N ARG A 116 9.60 -0.13 -8.16
CA ARG A 116 9.61 -1.60 -8.09
C ARG A 116 10.42 -2.02 -6.86
N PRO A 117 9.79 -2.67 -5.87
CA PRO A 117 10.50 -3.25 -4.74
C PRO A 117 11.46 -4.35 -5.23
N THR A 118 12.59 -4.47 -4.56
CA THR A 118 13.55 -5.57 -4.78
C THR A 118 14.06 -6.05 -3.42
N LEU A 119 14.23 -7.36 -3.28
CA LEU A 119 14.78 -7.93 -2.06
C LEU A 119 16.29 -8.04 -2.20
N ARG A 120 17.05 -7.36 -1.34
CA ARG A 120 18.51 -7.44 -1.31
C ARG A 120 18.97 -7.67 0.12
N ASN A 121 19.65 -8.79 0.35
CA ASN A 121 20.20 -9.16 1.67
C ASN A 121 19.17 -9.18 2.82
N GLY A 122 17.89 -9.44 2.52
CA GLY A 122 16.83 -9.46 3.54
C GLY A 122 16.24 -8.08 3.85
N GLU A 123 16.58 -7.05 3.08
CA GLU A 123 16.00 -5.70 3.12
C GLU A 123 15.22 -5.45 1.82
N VAL A 124 14.18 -4.62 1.88
CA VAL A 124 13.39 -4.23 0.71
C VAL A 124 13.83 -2.85 0.24
N ALA A 125 14.44 -2.81 -0.94
CA ALA A 125 14.80 -1.56 -1.60
C ALA A 125 13.73 -1.17 -2.63
N PHE A 126 13.34 0.11 -2.63
CA PHE A 126 12.37 0.67 -3.57
C PHE A 126 13.09 1.48 -4.65
N ASN A 127 13.16 0.93 -5.86
CA ASN A 127 13.88 1.57 -6.96
C ASN A 127 12.90 2.20 -7.95
N GLU A 128 13.20 3.40 -8.44
CA GLU A 128 12.40 4.02 -9.50
C GLU A 128 12.55 3.27 -10.82
N ILE A 129 11.43 3.05 -11.51
CA ILE A 129 11.38 2.60 -12.89
C ILE A 129 10.78 3.70 -13.77
N THR A 130 11.51 4.07 -14.81
CA THR A 130 11.12 5.15 -15.74
C THR A 130 10.30 4.66 -16.92
N ILE A 131 10.39 3.36 -17.23
CA ILE A 131 9.70 2.72 -18.35
C ILE A 131 8.79 1.62 -17.82
N ILE A 132 7.50 1.69 -18.17
CA ILE A 132 6.54 0.62 -17.86
C ILE A 132 5.95 0.09 -19.15
N ASN A 133 6.07 -1.22 -19.33
CA ASN A 133 5.40 -1.93 -20.40
C ASN A 133 3.91 -2.12 -20.04
N LYS A 134 3.02 -1.41 -20.71
CA LYS A 134 1.56 -1.56 -20.48
C LYS A 134 1.05 -2.99 -20.68
N LYS A 135 1.68 -3.77 -21.56
CA LYS A 135 1.31 -5.18 -21.77
C LYS A 135 1.65 -6.04 -20.57
N GLU A 136 2.76 -5.75 -19.90
CA GLU A 136 3.17 -6.44 -18.67
C GLU A 136 2.14 -6.22 -17.55
N LEU A 137 1.64 -4.98 -17.41
CA LEU A 137 0.64 -4.64 -16.39
C LEU A 137 -0.68 -5.42 -16.51
N LEU A 138 -0.99 -6.01 -17.67
CA LEU A 138 -2.17 -6.85 -17.84
C LEU A 138 -2.14 -8.12 -16.97
N ASN A 139 -0.95 -8.55 -16.56
CA ASN A 139 -0.76 -9.70 -15.67
C ASN A 139 -0.84 -9.33 -14.18
N TYR A 140 -1.11 -8.06 -13.87
CA TYR A 140 -1.15 -7.54 -12.51
C TYR A 140 -2.56 -7.13 -12.14
N LYS A 141 -2.90 -7.29 -10.87
CA LYS A 141 -4.08 -6.68 -10.28
C LYS A 141 -3.74 -5.27 -9.82
N TYR A 142 -4.55 -4.29 -10.21
CA TYR A 142 -4.40 -2.90 -9.77
C TYR A 142 -5.26 -2.60 -8.54
N ILE A 143 -4.69 -1.87 -7.59
CA ILE A 143 -5.35 -1.32 -6.41
C ILE A 143 -5.15 0.20 -6.40
N SER A 144 -6.26 0.93 -6.28
CA SER A 144 -6.25 2.38 -6.06
C SER A 144 -6.22 2.67 -4.57
N THR A 145 -5.30 3.53 -4.13
CA THR A 145 -5.20 4.01 -2.74
C THR A 145 -5.74 5.44 -2.59
N SER A 146 -5.86 6.17 -3.70
CA SER A 146 -6.68 7.38 -3.73
C SER A 146 -8.15 6.98 -3.56
N MET A 147 -8.69 7.24 -2.37
CA MET A 147 -10.12 7.23 -2.15
C MET A 147 -10.64 8.60 -2.62
N ASN A 148 -11.09 8.65 -3.88
CA ASN A 148 -12.09 9.66 -4.28
C ASN A 148 -13.44 9.24 -3.73
#